data_AF-A0A831YBP6-F1
#
_entry.id   AF-A0A831YBP6-F1
#
_cell.length_a   1.000
_cell.length_b   1.000
_cell.length_c   1.000
_cell.angle_alpha   90.00
_cell.angle_beta   90.00
_cell.angle_gamma   90.00
#
_symmetry.space_group_name_H-M   'P 1'
#
loop_
_entity.id
_entity.type
_entity.pdbx_description
1 polymer ?
#
loop_
_entity_poly.entity_id
_entity_poly.type
_entity_poly.pdbx_seq_one_letter_code
_entity_poly.pdbx_strand_id
1 'polypeptide(L)'
;MFTAVVYVKKRIKRIVLYAGYRPFVFTVSADKEVNGWVRKRWKTGGTEAYSIRVGGIDIAPLILANAHEEACRRISDLDPLFREAARQGYRVHSNDYYVKLWLSKPLGEPLGHVGEIDERALGDCLKHFTHSYRVWRMVTPPWCADC
;
A
#
# COMPACT_ATOMS: atom_id res chain seq x y z
N MET A 1 10.12 -5.34 -4.01
CA MET A 1 11.18 -4.79 -3.13
C MET A 1 11.44 -3.33 -3.47
N PHE A 2 11.30 -2.45 -2.50
CA PHE A 2 11.33 -0.99 -2.66
C PHE A 2 12.58 -0.37 -2.04
N THR A 3 12.89 0.87 -2.44
CA THR A 3 13.94 1.66 -1.79
C THR A 3 13.29 2.65 -0.83
N ALA A 4 13.83 2.76 0.38
CA ALA A 4 13.51 3.83 1.30
C ALA A 4 14.76 4.48 1.87
N VAL A 5 14.64 5.74 2.26
CA VAL A 5 15.62 6.46 3.06
C VAL A 5 14.98 6.81 4.39
N VAL A 6 15.63 6.42 5.47
CA VAL A 6 15.16 6.67 6.84
C VAL A 6 16.07 7.69 7.49
N TYR A 7 15.46 8.76 7.99
CA TYR A 7 16.11 9.79 8.79
C TYR A 7 15.70 9.61 10.24
N VAL A 8 16.68 9.44 11.14
CA VAL A 8 16.44 9.22 12.56
C VAL A 8 16.79 10.51 13.31
N LYS A 9 15.79 11.11 13.96
CA LYS A 9 15.96 12.31 14.78
C LYS A 9 15.23 12.15 16.10
N LYS A 10 15.99 12.11 17.20
CA LYS A 10 15.46 11.91 18.56
C LYS A 10 14.57 10.65 18.62
N ARG A 11 13.27 10.81 18.89
CA ARG A 11 12.29 9.72 19.04
C ARG A 11 11.49 9.43 17.77
N ILE A 12 11.93 9.94 16.62
CA ILE A 12 11.16 9.88 15.38
C ILE A 12 12.03 9.39 14.22
N LYS A 13 11.45 8.53 13.38
CA LYS A 13 11.99 8.13 12.08
C LYS A 13 11.13 8.73 10.97
N ARG A 14 11.72 9.56 10.11
CA ARG A 14 11.08 10.03 8.88
C ARG A 14 11.51 9.14 7.72
N ILE A 15 10.55 8.51 7.07
CA ILE A 15 10.78 7.55 5.99
C ILE A 15 10.39 8.20 4.67
N VAL A 16 11.32 8.21 3.71
CA VAL A 16 11.10 8.62 2.33
C VAL A 16 11.14 7.37 1.47
N LEU A 17 9.99 6.93 0.99
CA LEU A 17 9.77 5.68 0.28
C LEU A 17 9.60 5.93 -1.23
N TYR A 18 10.35 5.19 -2.04
CA TYR A 18 10.30 5.25 -3.50
C TYR A 18 9.54 4.02 -4.01
N ALA A 19 8.20 4.14 -4.07
CA ALA A 19 7.30 3.07 -4.51
C ALA A 19 6.52 3.38 -5.80
N GLY A 20 6.45 4.66 -6.18
CA GLY A 20 5.72 5.13 -7.37
C GLY A 20 6.42 6.32 -8.01
N TYR A 21 5.65 7.15 -8.73
CA TYR A 21 6.19 8.29 -9.47
C TYR A 21 6.79 9.36 -8.54
N ARG A 22 6.11 9.62 -7.41
CA ARG A 22 6.56 10.56 -6.39
C ARG A 22 7.02 9.82 -5.13
N PRO A 23 8.06 10.29 -4.42
CA PRO A 23 8.41 9.76 -3.12
C PRO A 23 7.23 9.89 -2.14
N PHE A 24 6.93 8.84 -1.39
CA PHE A 24 5.95 8.85 -0.31
C PHE A 24 6.66 9.06 1.01
N VAL A 25 6.25 10.06 1.79
CA VAL A 25 6.93 10.45 3.01
C VAL A 25 5.99 10.29 4.18
N PHE A 26 6.43 9.54 5.18
CA PHE A 26 5.67 9.35 6.41
C PHE A 26 6.61 9.24 7.60
N THR A 27 6.04 9.29 8.79
CA THR A 27 6.79 9.35 10.04
C THR A 27 6.35 8.21 10.94
N VAL A 28 7.31 7.56 11.59
CA VAL A 28 7.05 6.51 12.60
C VAL A 28 7.85 6.80 13.86
N SER A 29 7.45 6.21 14.97
CA SER A 29 8.22 6.30 16.22
C SER A 29 9.57 5.60 16.11
N ALA A 30 10.59 6.07 16.84
CA ALA A 30 11.95 5.53 16.74
C ALA A 30 12.09 4.08 17.23
N ASP A 31 11.21 3.63 18.13
CA ASP A 31 11.13 2.23 18.59
C ASP A 31 10.62 1.28 17.50
N LYS A 32 9.89 1.77 16.50
CA LYS A 32 9.40 0.94 15.40
C LYS A 32 10.55 0.57 14.47
N GLU A 33 10.81 -0.72 14.35
CA GLU A 33 11.80 -1.24 13.42
C GLU A 33 11.30 -1.14 11.98
N VAL A 34 12.22 -0.80 11.06
CA VAL A 34 11.96 -0.82 9.62
C VAL A 34 12.76 -1.99 9.07
N ASN A 35 12.10 -3.13 8.91
CA ASN A 35 12.74 -4.36 8.44
C ASN A 35 13.20 -4.23 6.99
N GLY A 36 14.40 -4.76 6.71
CA GLY A 36 14.98 -4.77 5.37
C GLY A 36 16.51 -4.75 5.38
N TRP A 37 17.10 -4.55 4.20
CA TRP A 37 18.55 -4.56 4.03
C TRP A 37 19.11 -3.15 3.91
N VAL A 38 19.83 -2.71 4.94
CA VAL A 38 20.52 -1.42 4.94
C VAL A 38 21.66 -1.46 3.92
N ARG A 39 21.61 -0.55 2.94
CA ARG A 39 22.63 -0.44 1.88
C ARG A 39 23.73 0.54 2.23
N LYS A 40 23.38 1.66 2.86
CA LYS A 40 24.33 2.74 3.19
C LYS A 40 23.83 3.52 4.39
N ARG A 41 24.73 3.92 5.28
CA ARG A 41 24.47 4.83 6.41
C ARG A 41 25.30 6.10 6.24
N TRP A 42 24.77 7.24 6.67
CA TRP A 42 25.47 8.52 6.68
C TRP A 42 24.87 9.46 7.74
N LYS A 43 25.51 10.61 7.94
CA LYS A 43 24.98 11.69 8.78
C LYS A 43 24.74 12.94 7.95
N THR A 44 23.63 13.63 8.19
CA THR A 44 23.28 14.91 7.56
C THR A 44 22.97 15.92 8.67
N GLY A 45 23.84 16.91 8.88
CA GLY A 45 23.64 17.94 9.92
C GLY A 45 23.38 17.35 11.32
N GLY A 46 24.14 16.33 11.73
CA GLY A 46 23.97 15.62 13.01
C GLY A 46 22.80 14.63 13.07
N THR A 47 22.00 14.52 12.00
CA THR A 47 20.91 13.53 11.89
C THR A 47 21.44 12.26 11.24
N GLU A 48 21.18 11.10 11.87
CA GLU A 48 21.52 9.81 11.27
C GLU A 48 20.54 9.47 10.15
N ALA A 49 21.07 9.00 9.03
CA ALA A 49 20.27 8.60 7.89
C ALA A 49 20.81 7.31 7.29
N TYR A 50 19.91 6.49 6.74
CA TYR A 50 20.29 5.28 6.03
C TYR A 50 19.35 4.96 4.88
N SER A 51 19.91 4.35 3.84
CA SER A 51 19.16 3.78 2.74
C SER A 51 18.93 2.30 3.00
N ILE A 52 17.72 1.83 2.71
CA ILE A 52 17.28 0.48 2.99
C ILE A 52 16.46 -0.06 1.82
N ARG A 53 16.63 -1.36 1.54
CA ARG A 53 15.75 -2.11 0.65
C ARG A 53 14.72 -2.85 1.50
N VAL A 54 13.44 -2.59 1.25
CA VAL A 54 12.34 -3.09 2.08
C VAL A 54 11.36 -3.92 1.25
N GLY A 55 10.79 -4.97 1.85
CA GLY A 55 9.69 -5.72 1.27
C GLY A 55 8.38 -4.94 1.39
N GLY A 56 7.41 -5.26 0.52
CA GLY A 56 6.05 -4.73 0.65
C GLY A 56 5.43 -5.11 2.00
N ILE A 57 5.57 -6.39 2.39
CA ILE A 57 5.05 -6.93 3.65
C ILE A 57 5.58 -6.20 4.90
N ASP A 58 6.82 -5.72 4.86
CA ASP A 58 7.46 -5.06 6.01
C ASP A 58 7.02 -3.60 6.16
N ILE A 59 6.79 -2.90 5.04
CA ILE A 59 6.55 -1.47 5.04
C ILE A 59 5.05 -1.12 5.00
N ALA A 60 4.21 -1.96 4.38
CA ALA A 60 2.76 -1.74 4.27
C ALA A 60 2.08 -1.52 5.64
N PRO A 61 2.35 -2.32 6.69
CA PRO A 61 1.76 -2.09 8.01
C PRO A 61 2.14 -0.74 8.61
N LEU A 62 3.39 -0.30 8.40
CA LEU A 62 3.85 0.99 8.90
C LEU A 62 3.14 2.16 8.19
N ILE A 63 2.86 2.02 6.90
CA ILE A 63 2.09 3.02 6.14
C ILE A 63 0.66 3.10 6.67
N LEU A 64 -0.06 1.96 6.76
CA LEU A 64 -1.45 1.98 7.21
C LEU A 64 -1.58 2.46 8.66
N ALA A 65 -0.62 2.15 9.54
CA ALA A 65 -0.68 2.59 10.93
C ALA A 65 -0.35 4.09 11.14
N ASN A 66 0.41 4.73 10.24
CA ASN A 66 0.95 6.08 10.49
C ASN A 66 0.58 7.12 9.42
N ALA A 67 0.04 6.69 8.27
CA ALA A 67 -0.23 7.57 7.13
C ALA A 67 -1.36 7.02 6.23
N HIS A 68 -2.37 6.36 6.79
CA HIS A 68 -3.48 5.75 6.03
C HIS A 68 -4.17 6.72 5.08
N GLU A 69 -4.66 7.85 5.60
CA GLU A 69 -5.38 8.84 4.79
C GLU A 69 -4.53 9.39 3.63
N GLU A 70 -3.26 9.71 3.91
CA GLU A 70 -2.35 10.23 2.90
C GLU A 70 -1.96 9.16 1.87
N ALA A 71 -1.84 7.90 2.30
CA ALA A 71 -1.65 6.78 1.39
C ALA A 71 -2.87 6.59 0.47
N CYS A 72 -4.08 6.71 1.01
CA CYS A 72 -5.33 6.66 0.27
C CYS A 72 -5.47 7.75 -0.80
N ARG A 73 -4.94 8.95 -0.57
CA ARG A 73 -4.88 10.01 -1.60
C ARG A 73 -3.89 9.71 -2.72
N ARG A 74 -3.03 8.72 -2.53
CA ARG A 74 -1.92 8.36 -3.43
C ARG A 74 -1.98 6.90 -3.85
N ILE A 75 -3.21 6.38 -4.04
CA ILE A 75 -3.47 5.01 -4.49
C ILE A 75 -2.57 4.59 -5.64
N SER A 76 -2.48 5.36 -6.72
CA SER A 76 -1.68 4.99 -7.90
C SER A 76 -0.18 4.83 -7.61
N ASP A 77 0.37 5.59 -6.65
CA ASP A 77 1.78 5.50 -6.27
C ASP A 77 2.07 4.28 -5.38
N LEU A 78 1.09 3.85 -4.57
CA LEU A 78 1.29 2.84 -3.53
C LEU A 78 0.64 1.48 -3.85
N ASP A 79 -0.26 1.42 -4.83
CA ASP A 79 -0.94 0.18 -5.23
C ASP A 79 0.05 -0.95 -5.56
N PRO A 80 1.16 -0.73 -6.30
CA PRO A 80 2.15 -1.79 -6.54
C PRO A 80 2.75 -2.37 -5.25
N LEU A 81 2.96 -1.52 -4.24
CA LEU A 81 3.51 -1.91 -2.96
C LEU A 81 2.55 -2.76 -2.15
N PHE A 82 1.29 -2.34 -2.05
CA PHE A 82 0.29 -3.11 -1.33
C PHE A 82 -0.02 -4.42 -2.05
N ARG A 83 0.01 -4.46 -3.38
CA ARG A 83 -0.13 -5.70 -4.15
C ARG A 83 1.00 -6.67 -3.88
N GLU A 84 2.25 -6.18 -3.82
CA GLU A 84 3.40 -7.01 -3.44
C GLU A 84 3.22 -7.56 -2.01
N ALA A 85 2.83 -6.71 -1.06
CA ALA A 85 2.58 -7.12 0.32
C ALA A 85 1.49 -8.20 0.40
N ALA A 86 0.36 -8.00 -0.28
CA ALA A 86 -0.74 -8.96 -0.27
C ALA A 86 -0.36 -10.30 -0.92
N ARG A 87 0.41 -10.28 -2.01
CA ARG A 87 0.97 -11.51 -2.62
C ARG A 87 1.95 -12.23 -1.71
N GLN A 88 2.60 -11.51 -0.78
CA GLN A 88 3.47 -12.07 0.26
C GLN A 88 2.70 -12.53 1.51
N GLY A 89 1.36 -12.43 1.51
CA GLY A 89 0.50 -12.89 2.61
C GLY A 89 0.05 -11.80 3.58
N TYR A 90 0.34 -10.52 3.29
CA TYR A 90 -0.21 -9.43 4.10
C TYR A 90 -1.71 -9.28 3.89
N ARG A 91 -2.49 -9.42 4.96
CA ARG A 91 -3.95 -9.22 4.90
C ARG A 91 -4.28 -7.73 4.87
N VAL A 92 -4.59 -7.22 3.69
CA VAL A 92 -4.96 -5.80 3.46
C VAL A 92 -6.43 -5.50 3.73
N HIS A 93 -7.29 -6.52 3.72
CA HIS A 93 -8.73 -6.37 3.91
C HIS A 93 -9.33 -7.70 4.39
N SER A 94 -10.52 -7.66 5.02
CA SER A 94 -11.20 -8.83 5.56
C SER A 94 -11.86 -9.70 4.47
N ASN A 95 -12.43 -9.06 3.45
CA ASN A 95 -13.06 -9.71 2.30
C ASN A 95 -12.02 -10.26 1.30
N ASP A 96 -11.79 -11.57 1.35
CA ASP A 96 -10.80 -12.24 0.50
C ASP A 96 -11.18 -12.25 -0.99
N TYR A 97 -12.47 -12.26 -1.33
CA TYR A 97 -12.92 -12.20 -2.72
C TYR A 97 -12.61 -10.85 -3.35
N TYR A 98 -12.81 -9.77 -2.60
CA TYR A 98 -12.43 -8.41 -3.01
C TYR A 98 -10.92 -8.30 -3.24
N VAL A 99 -10.10 -8.84 -2.33
CA VAL A 99 -8.64 -8.89 -2.48
C VAL A 99 -8.23 -9.70 -3.70
N LYS A 100 -8.88 -10.84 -3.95
CA LYS A 100 -8.61 -11.70 -5.12
C LYS A 100 -8.88 -10.96 -6.43
N LEU A 101 -10.03 -10.29 -6.55
CA LEU A 101 -10.37 -9.49 -7.73
C LEU A 101 -9.35 -8.37 -7.93
N TRP A 102 -9.02 -7.66 -6.87
CA TRP A 102 -8.01 -6.60 -6.91
C TRP A 102 -6.67 -7.15 -7.43
N LEU A 103 -6.17 -8.27 -6.91
CA LEU A 103 -4.88 -8.84 -7.33
C LEU A 103 -4.88 -9.37 -8.78
N SER A 104 -6.05 -9.68 -9.34
CA SER A 104 -6.21 -10.25 -10.68
C SER A 104 -5.96 -9.25 -11.82
N LYS A 105 -6.29 -7.97 -11.61
CA LYS A 105 -6.19 -6.91 -12.62
C LYS A 105 -5.75 -5.59 -11.99
N PRO A 106 -5.04 -4.70 -12.73
CA PRO A 106 -4.81 -3.32 -12.31
C PRO A 106 -6.12 -2.59 -11.97
N LEU A 107 -6.05 -1.55 -11.14
CA LEU A 107 -7.20 -0.69 -10.87
C LEU A 107 -7.71 -0.03 -12.16
N GLY A 108 -9.03 0.09 -12.31
CA GLY A 108 -9.68 0.64 -13.49
C GLY A 108 -9.79 -0.30 -14.70
N GLU A 109 -9.08 -1.43 -14.69
CA GLU A 109 -9.21 -2.44 -15.75
C GLU A 109 -10.52 -3.23 -15.62
N PRO A 110 -11.11 -3.71 -16.74
CA PRO A 110 -12.26 -4.59 -16.71
C PRO A 110 -11.99 -5.86 -15.89
N LEU A 111 -12.86 -6.12 -14.92
CA LEU A 111 -12.83 -7.34 -14.10
C LEU A 111 -13.74 -8.44 -14.65
N GLY A 112 -14.83 -8.05 -15.31
CA GLY A 112 -15.80 -8.97 -15.88
C GLY A 112 -17.10 -8.24 -16.22
N HIS A 113 -18.04 -9.00 -16.77
CA HIS A 113 -19.39 -8.54 -17.05
C HIS A 113 -20.33 -8.72 -15.86
N VAL A 114 -21.49 -8.07 -15.91
CA VAL A 114 -22.57 -8.29 -14.93
C VAL A 114 -22.97 -9.76 -14.92
N GLY A 115 -23.10 -10.33 -13.72
CA GLY A 115 -23.39 -11.75 -13.53
C GLY A 115 -22.17 -12.67 -13.49
N GLU A 116 -20.99 -12.20 -13.92
CA GLU A 116 -19.73 -12.95 -13.78
C GLU A 116 -19.05 -12.70 -12.42
N ILE A 117 -19.35 -11.57 -11.79
CA ILE A 117 -18.87 -11.23 -10.45
C ILE A 117 -19.92 -11.60 -9.41
N ASP A 118 -19.50 -12.32 -8.37
CA ASP A 118 -20.33 -12.58 -7.19
C ASP A 118 -20.49 -11.32 -6.33
N GLU A 119 -21.53 -10.55 -6.63
CA GLU A 119 -21.88 -9.32 -5.91
C GLU A 119 -22.25 -9.59 -4.44
N ARG A 120 -22.80 -10.77 -4.11
CA ARG A 120 -23.14 -11.14 -2.73
C ARG A 120 -21.89 -11.37 -1.89
N ALA A 121 -20.86 -12.00 -2.48
CA ALA A 121 -19.56 -12.17 -1.82
C ALA A 121 -18.84 -10.84 -1.58
N LEU A 122 -19.12 -9.80 -2.38
CA LEU A 122 -18.57 -8.45 -2.17
C LEU A 122 -19.27 -7.69 -1.04
N GLY A 123 -20.58 -7.89 -0.87
CA GLY A 123 -21.37 -7.19 0.14
C GLY A 123 -21.21 -5.67 0.02
N ASP A 124 -20.98 -4.99 1.16
CA ASP A 124 -20.82 -3.53 1.21
C ASP A 124 -19.60 -3.00 0.46
N CYS A 125 -18.62 -3.87 0.14
CA CYS A 125 -17.48 -3.48 -0.69
C CYS A 125 -17.83 -3.21 -2.15
N LEU A 126 -19.02 -3.61 -2.61
CA LEU A 126 -19.47 -3.35 -3.97
C LEU A 126 -19.47 -1.85 -4.32
N LYS A 127 -19.63 -0.95 -3.33
CA LYS A 127 -19.58 0.51 -3.52
C LYS A 127 -18.23 1.03 -4.04
N HIS A 128 -17.16 0.24 -3.91
CA HIS A 128 -15.80 0.54 -4.38
C HIS A 128 -15.55 0.09 -5.83
N PHE A 129 -16.60 -0.39 -6.48
CA PHE A 129 -16.61 -0.76 -7.89
C PHE A 129 -17.45 0.24 -8.68
N THR A 130 -17.10 0.41 -9.94
CA THR A 130 -17.92 1.12 -10.92
C THR A 130 -18.41 0.12 -11.95
N HIS A 131 -19.62 0.37 -12.42
CA HIS A 131 -20.24 -0.42 -13.46
C HIS A 131 -20.68 0.51 -14.59
N SER A 132 -20.16 0.28 -15.78
CA SER A 132 -20.56 1.00 -16.99
C SER A 132 -20.62 0.03 -18.17
N TYR A 133 -21.65 0.16 -19.00
CA TYR A 133 -21.86 -0.68 -20.18
C TYR A 133 -21.76 -2.19 -19.90
N ARG A 134 -22.34 -2.67 -18.78
CA ARG A 134 -22.29 -4.09 -18.38
C ARG A 134 -20.88 -4.59 -18.02
N VAL A 135 -19.95 -3.70 -17.67
CA VAL A 135 -18.57 -4.03 -17.29
C VAL A 135 -18.26 -3.48 -15.90
N TRP A 136 -17.80 -4.37 -15.03
CA TRP A 136 -17.32 -4.02 -13.69
C TRP A 136 -15.85 -3.63 -13.70
N ARG A 137 -15.53 -2.56 -12.97
CA ARG A 137 -14.16 -2.07 -12.74
C ARG A 137 -14.00 -1.71 -11.27
N MET A 138 -12.88 -2.10 -10.67
CA MET A 138 -12.54 -1.67 -9.31
C MET A 138 -11.87 -0.31 -9.35
N VAL A 139 -12.35 0.62 -8.52
CA VAL A 139 -11.81 1.99 -8.46
C VAL A 139 -11.05 2.29 -7.17
N THR A 140 -11.45 1.67 -6.06
CA THR A 140 -10.73 1.76 -4.78
C THR A 140 -10.06 0.41 -4.52
N PRO A 141 -8.80 0.37 -4.07
CA PRO A 141 -8.18 -0.90 -3.67
C PRO A 141 -8.60 -1.30 -2.25
N PRO A 142 -8.51 -2.59 -1.88
CA PRO A 142 -8.95 -3.10 -0.58
C PRO A 142 -8.26 -2.47 0.63
N TRP A 143 -6.98 -2.10 0.53
CA TRP A 143 -6.22 -1.48 1.62
C TRP A 143 -6.66 -0.04 1.94
N CYS A 144 -7.43 0.59 1.06
CA CYS A 144 -7.97 1.94 1.21
C CYS A 144 -9.51 1.96 1.33
N ALA A 145 -10.14 0.81 1.14
CA ALA A 145 -11.59 0.68 1.20
C ALA A 145 -12.07 0.57 2.65
N ASP A 146 -13.15 1.28 2.95
CA ASP A 146 -13.96 1.06 4.15
C ASP A 146 -15.29 0.44 3.72
N CYS A 147 -15.51 -0.80 4.12
CA CYS A 147 -16.75 -1.57 3.98
C CYS A 147 -17.11 -2.03 5.39
#